data_AF-A0A5M9P395-F1
#
_entry.id   AF-A0A5M9P395-F1
#
_cell.length_a   1.000
_cell.length_b   1.000
_cell.length_c   1.000
_cell.angle_alpha   90.00
_cell.angle_beta   90.00
_cell.angle_gamma   90.00
#
_symmetry.space_group_name_H-M   'P 1'
#
loop_
_entity.id
_entity.type
_entity.pdbx_description
1 polymer ?
#
loop_
_entity_poly.entity_id
_entity_poly.type
_entity_poly.pdbx_seq_one_letter_code
_entity_poly.pdbx_strand_id
1 'polypeptide(L)'
;MNFTDEDYFKGIILFGLNAATYKMGLAQTLINAARNHKNSLDWEELSSNYFDSYVHRLDTNPMPQQGNPYRLTKMERIVKEFQLGEVTKVEAIKKVADNAFVDVVPRFQTIGTDKNVVSDHFYEIDMGSRLILKDSLLSLSPEQLDMLEVEVLARWGLLEGAFSINQTNFSLANDIREIYLSDGYDRKALTNNVPFLSGYQGNTCFYCGEAMGTGIHVDHVLPRQVMNHDEVWNLVLVHSDCNLLKSDRLVGEHFIKKLIARNENIMGSNHPWKAKIQASLGTTKNRRASSLKNHYENVKTVLGNYYWGGAESYNPETDPFFRRLITVLNNQ
;
A
#
# COMPACT_ATOMS: atom_id res chain seq x y z
N MET A 1 11.00 13.85 -38.32
CA MET A 1 9.82 13.03 -38.66
C MET A 1 8.64 13.70 -38.01
N ASN A 2 7.56 13.96 -38.75
CA ASN A 2 6.33 14.51 -38.16
C ASN A 2 5.42 13.33 -37.84
N PHE A 3 5.23 13.05 -36.56
CA PHE A 3 4.25 12.06 -36.08
C PHE A 3 2.92 12.76 -35.84
N THR A 4 1.82 12.03 -35.98
CA THR A 4 0.49 12.57 -35.66
C THR A 4 0.27 12.61 -34.15
N ASP A 5 -0.71 13.39 -33.69
CA ASP A 5 -1.11 13.40 -32.28
C ASP A 5 -1.56 12.02 -31.81
N GLU A 6 -2.23 11.28 -32.69
CA GLU A 6 -2.60 9.88 -32.45
C GLU A 6 -1.37 8.99 -32.24
N ASP A 7 -0.32 9.12 -33.09
CA ASP A 7 0.92 8.36 -32.94
C ASP A 7 1.60 8.61 -31.59
N TYR A 8 1.63 9.87 -31.14
CA TYR A 8 2.19 10.21 -29.83
C TYR A 8 1.39 9.58 -28.69
N PHE A 9 0.06 9.62 -28.76
CA PHE A 9 -0.80 9.04 -27.73
C PHE A 9 -0.62 7.52 -27.68
N LYS A 10 -0.65 6.84 -28.83
CA LYS A 10 -0.37 5.39 -28.93
C LYS A 10 1.02 5.05 -28.42
N GLY A 11 2.02 5.88 -28.72
CA GLY A 11 3.38 5.75 -28.23
C GLY A 11 3.45 5.70 -26.69
N ILE A 12 2.72 6.58 -26.01
CA ILE A 12 2.61 6.60 -24.53
C ILE A 12 2.00 5.30 -24.02
N ILE A 13 0.88 4.86 -24.60
CA ILE A 13 0.12 3.70 -24.12
C ILE A 13 0.90 2.40 -24.30
N LEU A 14 1.54 2.24 -25.46
CA LEU A 14 2.24 1.00 -25.82
C LEU A 14 3.62 0.93 -25.16
N PHE A 15 4.39 2.01 -25.19
CA PHE A 15 5.81 2.03 -24.82
C PHE A 15 6.13 2.82 -23.55
N GLY A 16 5.13 3.40 -22.88
CA GLY A 16 5.29 3.95 -21.55
C GLY A 16 5.70 2.88 -20.53
N LEU A 17 6.60 3.24 -19.60
CA LEU A 17 6.91 2.38 -18.46
C LEU A 17 5.72 2.33 -17.50
N ASN A 18 5.23 1.11 -17.21
CA ASN A 18 4.05 0.89 -16.38
C ASN A 18 4.38 -0.08 -15.24
N ALA A 19 4.56 0.45 -14.03
CA ALA A 19 4.60 -0.36 -12.80
C ALA A 19 3.20 -0.68 -12.26
N ALA A 20 2.21 0.12 -12.67
CA ALA A 20 0.80 0.01 -12.35
C ALA A 20 -0.05 0.46 -13.55
N THR A 21 -1.36 0.23 -13.49
CA THR A 21 -2.30 0.58 -14.56
C THR A 21 -2.67 2.07 -14.61
N TYR A 22 -2.05 2.92 -13.78
CA TYR A 22 -2.44 4.33 -13.64
C TYR A 22 -2.45 5.12 -14.96
N LYS A 23 -1.49 4.87 -15.85
CA LYS A 23 -1.50 5.52 -17.18
C LYS A 23 -2.76 5.18 -17.97
N MET A 24 -3.26 3.94 -17.88
CA MET A 24 -4.46 3.52 -18.60
C MET A 24 -5.70 4.21 -18.04
N GLY A 25 -5.83 4.31 -16.72
CA GLY A 25 -6.90 5.08 -16.09
C GLY A 25 -6.88 6.55 -16.48
N LEU A 26 -5.69 7.15 -16.56
CA LEU A 26 -5.56 8.57 -16.91
C LEU A 26 -5.85 8.77 -18.40
N ALA A 27 -5.38 7.87 -19.26
CA ALA A 27 -5.68 7.89 -20.69
C ALA A 27 -7.18 7.85 -20.95
N GLN A 28 -7.91 6.94 -20.30
CA GLN A 28 -9.37 6.85 -20.44
C GLN A 28 -10.05 8.15 -19.96
N THR A 29 -9.57 8.72 -18.85
CA THR A 29 -10.09 10.01 -18.34
C THR A 29 -9.89 11.15 -19.34
N LEU A 30 -8.70 11.22 -19.96
CA LEU A 30 -8.36 12.24 -20.95
C LEU A 30 -9.15 12.08 -22.25
N ILE A 31 -9.32 10.85 -22.74
CA ILE A 31 -10.14 10.55 -23.92
C ILE A 31 -11.59 10.98 -23.69
N ASN A 32 -12.16 10.67 -22.52
CA ASN A 32 -13.51 11.09 -22.17
C ASN A 32 -13.64 12.61 -22.07
N ALA A 33 -12.63 13.31 -21.54
CA ALA A 33 -12.64 14.77 -21.49
C ALA A 33 -12.58 15.39 -22.90
N ALA A 34 -11.74 14.84 -23.79
CA ALA A 34 -11.61 15.27 -25.18
C ALA A 34 -12.91 15.06 -25.96
N ARG A 35 -13.55 13.89 -25.80
CA ARG A 35 -14.86 13.56 -26.40
C ARG A 35 -15.96 14.54 -25.97
N ASN A 36 -15.88 15.07 -24.76
CA ASN A 36 -16.80 16.07 -24.24
C ASN A 36 -16.35 17.52 -24.48
N HIS A 37 -15.31 17.74 -25.30
CA HIS A 37 -14.75 19.05 -25.62
C HIS A 37 -14.40 19.90 -24.38
N LYS A 38 -13.88 19.27 -23.33
CA LYS A 38 -13.45 19.96 -22.12
C LYS A 38 -12.06 20.58 -22.32
N ASN A 39 -11.95 21.90 -22.19
CA ASN A 39 -10.65 22.59 -22.28
C ASN A 39 -9.78 22.42 -21.03
N SER A 40 -10.39 22.03 -19.91
CA SER A 40 -9.68 21.76 -18.66
C SER A 40 -10.46 20.75 -17.81
N LEU A 41 -9.74 20.03 -16.96
CA LEU A 41 -10.29 19.21 -15.89
C LEU A 41 -9.79 19.79 -14.57
N ASP A 42 -10.69 20.24 -13.70
CA ASP A 42 -10.28 20.52 -12.33
C ASP A 42 -9.96 19.22 -11.58
N TRP A 43 -9.28 19.34 -10.44
CA TRP A 43 -8.81 18.18 -9.69
C TRP A 43 -9.94 17.32 -9.13
N GLU A 44 -11.12 17.89 -8.89
CA GLU A 44 -12.30 17.17 -8.41
C GLU A 44 -12.92 16.35 -9.55
N GLU A 45 -13.12 16.94 -10.72
CA GLU A 45 -13.60 16.28 -11.93
C GLU A 45 -12.63 15.18 -12.40
N LEU A 46 -11.32 15.48 -12.41
CA LEU A 46 -10.26 14.51 -12.73
C LEU A 46 -10.33 13.32 -11.77
N SER A 47 -10.42 13.58 -10.46
CA SER A 47 -10.53 12.55 -9.42
C SER A 47 -11.78 11.71 -9.58
N SER A 48 -12.94 12.34 -9.83
CA SER A 48 -14.21 11.65 -9.99
C SER A 48 -14.21 10.72 -11.19
N ASN A 49 -13.77 11.21 -12.35
CA ASN A 49 -13.72 10.42 -13.58
C ASN A 49 -12.73 9.26 -13.45
N TYR A 50 -11.55 9.52 -12.89
CA TYR A 50 -10.54 8.50 -12.66
C TYR A 50 -11.00 7.44 -11.66
N PHE A 51 -11.66 7.86 -10.57
CA PHE A 51 -12.26 6.95 -9.60
C PHE A 51 -13.33 6.05 -10.23
N ASP A 52 -14.27 6.64 -10.97
CA ASP A 52 -15.37 5.92 -11.60
C ASP A 52 -14.86 4.90 -12.63
N SER A 53 -13.81 5.23 -13.39
CA SER A 53 -13.11 4.28 -14.27
C SER A 53 -12.57 3.07 -13.51
N TYR A 54 -11.92 3.29 -12.37
CA TYR A 54 -11.39 2.20 -11.55
C TYR A 54 -12.48 1.38 -10.85
N VAL A 55 -13.55 2.01 -10.37
CA VAL A 55 -14.72 1.31 -9.82
C VAL A 55 -15.31 0.39 -10.87
N HIS A 56 -15.59 0.90 -12.06
CA HIS A 56 -16.14 0.09 -13.16
C HIS A 56 -15.21 -1.07 -13.52
N ARG A 57 -13.90 -0.82 -13.62
CA ARG A 57 -12.92 -1.84 -13.97
C ARG A 57 -12.84 -2.96 -12.93
N LEU A 58 -12.75 -2.60 -11.65
CA LEU A 58 -12.58 -3.55 -10.55
C LEU A 58 -13.88 -4.28 -10.18
N ASP A 59 -15.04 -3.71 -10.50
CA ASP A 59 -16.34 -4.37 -10.33
C ASP A 59 -16.60 -5.42 -11.42
N THR A 60 -16.25 -5.11 -12.67
CA THR A 60 -16.47 -6.01 -13.82
C THR A 60 -15.44 -7.12 -13.94
N ASN A 61 -14.18 -6.85 -13.61
CA ASN A 61 -13.09 -7.81 -13.71
C ASN A 61 -12.01 -7.52 -12.66
N PRO A 62 -12.15 -8.03 -11.42
CA PRO A 62 -11.21 -7.76 -10.34
C PRO A 62 -9.86 -8.41 -10.64
N MET A 63 -8.94 -7.61 -11.16
CA MET A 63 -7.58 -8.00 -11.54
C MET A 63 -6.54 -7.10 -10.87
N PRO A 64 -5.30 -7.58 -10.64
CA PRO A 64 -4.27 -6.77 -10.01
C PRO A 64 -3.91 -5.54 -10.86
N GLN A 65 -3.79 -4.39 -10.21
CA GLN A 65 -3.49 -3.12 -10.88
C GLN A 65 -2.01 -2.73 -10.82
N GLN A 66 -1.14 -3.61 -10.32
CA GLN A 66 0.32 -3.44 -10.32
C GLN A 66 1.08 -4.77 -10.37
N GLY A 67 2.35 -4.70 -10.78
CA GLY A 67 3.22 -5.86 -10.89
C GLY A 67 3.78 -6.41 -9.58
N ASN A 68 3.72 -5.65 -8.46
CA ASN A 68 4.18 -6.16 -7.17
C ASN A 68 3.05 -6.96 -6.48
N PRO A 69 3.17 -8.30 -6.35
CA PRO A 69 2.10 -9.15 -5.80
C PRO A 69 1.80 -8.91 -4.31
N TYR A 70 2.73 -8.26 -3.61
CA TYR A 70 2.66 -8.07 -2.16
C TYR A 70 1.93 -6.79 -1.77
N ARG A 71 1.56 -5.95 -2.74
CA ARG A 71 0.96 -4.63 -2.52
C ARG A 71 -0.33 -4.46 -3.30
N LEU A 72 -1.24 -3.68 -2.73
CA LEU A 72 -2.34 -3.05 -3.46
C LEU A 72 -1.96 -1.62 -3.82
N THR A 73 -2.37 -1.19 -5.01
CA THR A 73 -2.26 0.19 -5.45
C THR A 73 -3.14 1.07 -4.58
N LYS A 74 -2.91 2.39 -4.62
CA LYS A 74 -3.81 3.34 -3.97
C LYS A 74 -5.23 3.24 -4.50
N MET A 75 -5.40 3.02 -5.81
CA MET A 75 -6.72 2.89 -6.42
C MET A 75 -7.43 1.60 -5.99
N GLU A 76 -6.76 0.45 -6.00
CA GLU A 76 -7.35 -0.81 -5.49
C GLU A 76 -7.82 -0.65 -4.04
N ARG A 77 -7.04 0.03 -3.18
CA ARG A 77 -7.45 0.29 -1.81
C ARG A 77 -8.66 1.21 -1.70
N ILE A 78 -8.62 2.38 -2.36
CA ILE A 78 -9.70 3.37 -2.28
C ILE A 78 -11.00 2.79 -2.83
N VAL A 79 -10.96 2.07 -3.96
CA VAL A 79 -12.14 1.41 -4.51
C VAL A 79 -12.65 0.33 -3.56
N LYS A 80 -11.77 -0.46 -2.93
CA LYS A 80 -12.22 -1.47 -1.97
C LYS A 80 -12.82 -0.85 -0.71
N GLU A 81 -12.23 0.20 -0.16
CA GLU A 81 -12.80 0.96 0.97
C GLU A 81 -14.22 1.46 0.63
N PHE A 82 -14.43 1.98 -0.59
CA PHE A 82 -15.74 2.40 -1.06
C PHE A 82 -16.71 1.22 -1.21
N GLN A 83 -16.28 0.11 -1.81
CA GLN A 83 -17.10 -1.10 -1.98
C GLN A 83 -17.53 -1.74 -0.65
N LEU A 84 -16.67 -1.66 0.36
CA LEU A 84 -16.97 -2.13 1.73
C LEU A 84 -17.84 -1.14 2.52
N GLY A 85 -18.09 0.07 2.00
CA GLY A 85 -18.86 1.10 2.69
C GLY A 85 -18.07 1.85 3.79
N GLU A 86 -16.76 1.67 3.85
CA GLU A 86 -15.87 2.33 4.82
C GLU A 86 -15.67 3.83 4.51
N VAL A 87 -15.86 4.22 3.25
CA VAL A 87 -15.84 5.62 2.81
C VAL A 87 -17.00 5.90 1.86
N THR A 88 -17.53 7.11 1.91
CA THR A 88 -18.48 7.61 0.91
C THR A 88 -17.80 7.87 -0.44
N LYS A 89 -18.58 7.98 -1.52
CA LYS A 89 -18.04 8.36 -2.84
C LYS A 89 -17.26 9.69 -2.79
N VAL A 90 -17.77 10.68 -2.04
CA VAL A 90 -17.11 11.98 -1.88
C VAL A 90 -15.76 11.85 -1.19
N GLU A 91 -15.68 11.05 -0.12
CA GLU A 91 -14.43 10.79 0.58
C GLU A 91 -13.44 10.00 -0.27
N ALA A 92 -13.91 9.02 -1.05
CA ALA A 92 -13.09 8.26 -1.98
C ALA A 92 -12.48 9.17 -3.06
N ILE A 93 -13.27 10.04 -3.69
CA ILE A 93 -12.82 11.03 -4.67
C ILE A 93 -11.76 11.95 -4.06
N LYS A 94 -11.97 12.42 -2.82
CA LYS A 94 -10.96 13.22 -2.11
C LYS A 94 -9.66 12.43 -1.89
N LYS A 95 -9.74 11.16 -1.48
CA LYS A 95 -8.54 10.31 -1.35
C LYS A 95 -7.81 10.14 -2.68
N VAL A 96 -8.53 10.04 -3.81
CA VAL A 96 -7.94 10.00 -5.16
C VAL A 96 -7.19 11.30 -5.46
N ALA A 97 -7.83 12.45 -5.26
CA ALA A 97 -7.22 13.78 -5.43
C ALA A 97 -5.88 13.90 -4.68
N ASP A 98 -5.87 13.46 -3.43
CA ASP A 98 -4.71 13.61 -2.53
C ASP A 98 -3.55 12.66 -2.88
N ASN A 99 -3.81 11.51 -3.53
CA ASN A 99 -2.83 10.41 -3.59
C ASN A 99 -2.54 9.84 -4.98
N ALA A 100 -3.45 9.96 -5.95
CA ALA A 100 -3.35 9.20 -7.20
C ALA A 100 -2.43 9.84 -8.25
N PHE A 101 -2.34 11.16 -8.26
CA PHE A 101 -1.85 11.91 -9.43
C PHE A 101 -0.39 12.37 -9.36
N VAL A 102 0.25 12.32 -8.19
CA VAL A 102 1.63 12.82 -7.97
C VAL A 102 2.62 12.26 -8.98
N ASP A 103 2.52 10.97 -9.28
CA ASP A 103 3.40 10.31 -10.25
C ASP A 103 2.81 10.22 -11.65
N VAL A 104 1.55 9.81 -11.79
CA VAL A 104 1.00 9.47 -13.11
C VAL A 104 0.81 10.69 -14.00
N VAL A 105 0.34 11.82 -13.47
CA VAL A 105 0.08 13.02 -14.28
C VAL A 105 1.39 13.57 -14.89
N PRO A 106 2.47 13.82 -14.12
CA PRO A 106 3.73 14.26 -14.72
C PRO A 106 4.40 13.22 -15.63
N ARG A 107 4.18 11.92 -15.38
CA ARG A 107 4.84 10.83 -16.13
C ARG A 107 4.03 10.29 -17.29
N PHE A 108 2.77 10.69 -17.46
CA PHE A 108 1.93 10.14 -18.52
C PHE A 108 2.54 10.42 -19.88
N GLN A 109 2.93 11.67 -20.12
CA GLN A 109 3.50 12.20 -21.37
C GLN A 109 4.99 11.82 -21.53
N THR A 110 5.34 10.55 -21.26
CA THR A 110 6.67 9.99 -21.46
C THR A 110 6.60 8.67 -22.22
N ILE A 111 7.56 8.46 -23.13
CA ILE A 111 7.71 7.22 -23.89
C ILE A 111 9.02 6.55 -23.44
N GLY A 112 8.94 5.33 -22.91
CA GLY A 112 10.06 4.70 -22.22
C GLY A 112 10.57 5.59 -21.08
N THR A 113 11.86 5.92 -21.11
CA THR A 113 12.52 6.84 -20.17
C THR A 113 12.63 8.28 -20.70
N ASP A 114 12.21 8.53 -21.94
CA ASP A 114 12.34 9.84 -22.58
C ASP A 114 11.15 10.73 -22.23
N LYS A 115 11.46 11.90 -21.65
CA LYS A 115 10.48 12.92 -21.26
C LYS A 115 10.29 13.99 -22.32
N ASN A 116 11.21 14.11 -23.28
CA ASN A 116 11.24 15.20 -24.25
C ASN A 116 10.42 14.88 -25.50
N VAL A 117 10.16 13.60 -25.79
CA VAL A 117 9.43 13.19 -27.00
C VAL A 117 7.99 13.70 -27.01
N VAL A 118 7.31 13.68 -25.85
CA VAL A 118 5.93 14.17 -25.70
C VAL A 118 5.89 15.42 -24.81
N SER A 119 6.64 15.46 -23.69
CA SER A 119 6.69 16.64 -22.80
C SER A 119 5.30 17.10 -22.35
N ASP A 120 4.84 18.25 -22.82
CA ASP A 120 3.60 18.94 -22.48
C ASP A 120 2.63 18.96 -23.67
N HIS A 121 2.77 18.00 -24.60
CA HIS A 121 2.05 17.98 -25.88
C HIS A 121 0.53 17.97 -25.73
N PHE A 122 -0.03 17.13 -24.86
CA PHE A 122 -1.49 16.92 -24.71
C PHE A 122 -2.15 17.77 -23.62
N TYR A 123 -1.40 18.13 -22.58
CA TYR A 123 -1.91 18.99 -21.50
C TYR A 123 -0.79 19.66 -20.71
N GLU A 124 -1.15 20.77 -20.07
CA GLU A 124 -0.36 21.43 -19.03
C GLU A 124 -0.91 21.09 -17.64
N ILE A 125 -0.04 21.13 -16.64
CA ILE A 125 -0.34 20.71 -15.27
C ILE A 125 -0.28 21.93 -14.35
N ASP A 126 -1.40 22.30 -13.77
CA ASP A 126 -1.48 23.14 -12.57
C ASP A 126 -1.72 22.21 -11.38
N MET A 127 -0.62 21.71 -10.78
CA MET A 127 -0.65 20.54 -9.91
C MET A 127 -1.54 20.76 -8.68
N GLY A 128 -2.51 19.86 -8.47
CA GLY A 128 -3.49 19.97 -7.39
C GLY A 128 -4.63 20.95 -7.68
N SER A 129 -4.61 21.63 -8.83
CA SER A 129 -5.68 22.53 -9.27
C SER A 129 -6.41 21.99 -10.49
N ARG A 130 -5.72 21.83 -11.64
CA ARG A 130 -6.33 21.40 -12.91
C ARG A 130 -5.33 20.91 -13.94
N LEU A 131 -5.85 20.17 -14.91
CA LEU A 131 -5.19 19.93 -16.20
C LEU A 131 -5.78 20.87 -17.24
N ILE A 132 -4.94 21.49 -18.05
CA ILE A 132 -5.35 22.33 -19.19
C ILE A 132 -5.09 21.51 -20.46
N LEU A 133 -6.15 21.09 -21.13
CA LEU A 133 -6.06 20.21 -22.30
C LEU A 133 -5.71 21.04 -23.55
N LYS A 134 -4.81 20.51 -24.39
CA LYS A 134 -4.33 21.18 -25.60
C LYS A 134 -5.05 20.68 -26.86
N ASP A 135 -4.98 21.49 -27.91
CA ASP A 135 -5.58 21.18 -29.22
C ASP A 135 -5.09 19.86 -29.81
N SER A 136 -3.86 19.43 -29.50
CA SER A 136 -3.33 18.11 -29.89
C SER A 136 -4.15 16.93 -29.35
N LEU A 137 -4.85 17.10 -28.23
CA LEU A 137 -5.79 16.12 -27.70
C LEU A 137 -7.23 16.43 -28.19
N LEU A 138 -7.62 17.70 -28.14
CA LEU A 138 -9.00 18.13 -28.41
C LEU A 138 -9.39 18.11 -29.90
N SER A 139 -8.41 18.11 -30.80
CA SER A 139 -8.63 18.08 -32.26
C SER A 139 -8.72 16.66 -32.82
N LEU A 140 -8.52 15.62 -32.00
CA LEU A 140 -8.71 14.23 -32.42
C LEU A 140 -10.17 14.00 -32.81
N SER A 141 -10.39 13.32 -33.93
CA SER A 141 -11.75 13.00 -34.39
C SER A 141 -12.43 11.99 -33.46
N PRO A 142 -13.77 11.92 -33.44
CA PRO A 142 -14.50 10.89 -32.69
C PRO A 142 -14.00 9.46 -33.01
N GLU A 143 -13.72 9.17 -34.28
CA GLU A 143 -13.20 7.87 -34.72
C GLU A 143 -11.80 7.57 -34.17
N GLN A 144 -10.94 8.58 -34.08
CA GLN A 144 -9.61 8.45 -33.48
C GLN A 144 -9.73 8.21 -31.97
N LEU A 145 -10.60 8.95 -31.28
CA LEU A 145 -10.85 8.77 -29.85
C LEU A 145 -11.40 7.38 -29.54
N ASP A 146 -12.33 6.87 -30.35
CA ASP A 146 -12.87 5.52 -30.20
C ASP A 146 -11.80 4.44 -30.41
N MET A 147 -10.92 4.62 -31.40
CA MET A 147 -9.79 3.71 -31.63
C MET A 147 -8.81 3.72 -30.45
N LEU A 148 -8.46 4.92 -29.96
CA LEU A 148 -7.59 5.07 -28.79
C LEU A 148 -8.20 4.45 -27.54
N GLU A 149 -9.51 4.58 -27.33
CA GLU A 149 -10.20 3.96 -26.19
C GLU A 149 -10.10 2.43 -26.23
N VAL A 150 -10.35 1.83 -27.40
CA VAL A 150 -10.20 0.38 -27.59
C VAL A 150 -8.76 -0.06 -27.29
N GLU A 151 -7.77 0.66 -27.79
CA GLU A 151 -6.36 0.35 -27.55
C GLU A 151 -5.96 0.49 -26.06
N VAL A 152 -6.44 1.55 -25.40
CA VAL A 152 -6.21 1.78 -23.95
C VAL A 152 -6.81 0.65 -23.12
N LEU A 153 -8.05 0.25 -23.41
CA LEU A 153 -8.74 -0.82 -22.67
C LEU A 153 -8.09 -2.18 -22.90
N ALA A 154 -7.66 -2.47 -24.14
CA ALA A 154 -6.90 -3.67 -24.47
C ALA A 154 -5.56 -3.68 -23.73
N ARG A 155 -4.83 -2.55 -23.72
CA ARG A 155 -3.56 -2.42 -23.01
C ARG A 155 -3.73 -2.57 -21.50
N TRP A 156 -4.79 -2.01 -20.93
CA TRP A 156 -5.13 -2.19 -19.51
C TRP A 156 -5.31 -3.67 -19.18
N GLY A 157 -6.08 -4.42 -19.98
CA GLY A 157 -6.27 -5.86 -19.81
C GLY A 157 -4.98 -6.68 -19.94
N LEU A 158 -4.10 -6.30 -20.88
CA LEU A 158 -2.80 -6.96 -21.04
C LEU A 158 -1.88 -6.74 -19.83
N LEU A 159 -1.87 -5.53 -19.26
CA LEU A 159 -1.10 -5.22 -18.04
C LEU A 159 -1.62 -6.05 -16.86
N GLU A 160 -2.93 -6.06 -16.65
CA GLU A 160 -3.60 -6.87 -15.61
C GLU A 160 -3.27 -8.36 -15.75
N GLY A 161 -3.36 -8.90 -16.97
CA GLY A 161 -3.00 -10.28 -17.26
C GLY A 161 -1.51 -10.57 -17.00
N ALA A 162 -0.62 -9.64 -17.36
CA ALA A 162 0.81 -9.78 -17.06
C ALA A 162 1.08 -9.72 -15.54
N PHE A 163 0.37 -8.87 -14.81
CA PHE A 163 0.51 -8.76 -13.37
C PHE A 163 -0.03 -9.98 -12.63
N SER A 164 -1.14 -10.57 -13.10
CA SER A 164 -1.75 -11.75 -12.47
C SER A 164 -0.89 -13.02 -12.58
N ILE A 165 -0.08 -13.17 -13.64
CA ILE A 165 0.83 -14.32 -13.82
C ILE A 165 1.74 -14.52 -12.60
N ASN A 166 2.13 -13.44 -11.92
CA ASN A 166 3.02 -13.49 -10.77
C ASN A 166 2.29 -13.60 -9.41
N GLN A 167 0.97 -13.81 -9.40
CA GLN A 167 0.15 -13.83 -8.17
C GLN A 167 -0.61 -15.17 -8.02
N THR A 168 0.01 -16.14 -7.35
CA THR A 168 -0.55 -17.51 -7.22
C THR A 168 -1.79 -17.60 -6.30
N ASN A 169 -1.93 -16.71 -5.32
CA ASN A 169 -3.00 -16.73 -4.32
C ASN A 169 -3.82 -15.42 -4.28
N PHE A 170 -4.00 -14.76 -5.44
CA PHE A 170 -4.59 -13.41 -5.49
C PHE A 170 -5.94 -13.28 -4.77
N SER A 171 -6.88 -14.21 -5.04
CA SER A 171 -8.23 -14.18 -4.42
C SER A 171 -8.15 -14.26 -2.90
N LEU A 172 -7.52 -15.31 -2.36
CA LEU A 172 -7.40 -15.51 -0.91
C LEU A 172 -6.63 -14.36 -0.22
N ALA A 173 -5.58 -13.85 -0.87
CA ALA A 173 -4.84 -12.71 -0.36
C ALA A 173 -5.72 -11.44 -0.30
N ASN A 174 -6.62 -11.25 -1.26
CA ASN A 174 -7.56 -10.14 -1.24
C ASN A 174 -8.64 -10.33 -0.17
N ASP A 175 -9.22 -11.52 -0.03
CA ASP A 175 -10.20 -11.81 1.03
C ASP A 175 -9.63 -11.46 2.42
N ILE A 176 -8.37 -11.84 2.66
CA ILE A 176 -7.67 -11.49 3.92
C ILE A 176 -7.44 -9.99 4.05
N ARG A 177 -7.04 -9.30 2.98
CA ARG A 177 -6.87 -7.84 3.00
C ARG A 177 -8.18 -7.12 3.27
N GLU A 178 -9.29 -7.63 2.78
CA GLU A 178 -10.63 -7.06 3.02
C GLU A 178 -11.02 -7.12 4.49
N ILE A 179 -10.77 -8.26 5.15
CA ILE A 179 -10.98 -8.40 6.61
C ILE A 179 -10.23 -7.30 7.36
N TYR A 180 -8.93 -7.14 7.10
CA TYR A 180 -8.13 -6.12 7.79
C TYR A 180 -8.44 -4.69 7.37
N LEU A 181 -8.94 -4.49 6.15
CA LEU A 181 -9.31 -3.17 5.67
C LEU A 181 -10.57 -2.67 6.39
N SER A 182 -11.58 -3.54 6.55
CA SER A 182 -12.85 -3.20 7.24
C SER A 182 -12.65 -2.95 8.73
N ASP A 183 -11.77 -3.71 9.39
CA ASP A 183 -11.43 -3.48 10.81
C ASP A 183 -10.33 -2.40 11.00
N GLY A 184 -9.84 -1.83 9.92
CA GLY A 184 -8.68 -0.94 9.89
C GLY A 184 -9.02 0.54 10.10
N TYR A 185 -7.99 1.40 10.09
CA TYR A 185 -8.15 2.86 10.16
C TYR A 185 -6.92 3.58 9.60
N ASP A 186 -6.96 4.91 9.49
CA ASP A 186 -5.83 5.72 9.00
C ASP A 186 -4.65 5.76 9.98
N ARG A 187 -3.43 5.86 9.45
CA ARG A 187 -2.20 5.78 10.26
C ARG A 187 -2.10 6.94 11.25
N LYS A 188 -1.83 6.60 12.51
CA LYS A 188 -1.60 7.54 13.61
C LYS A 188 -0.11 7.79 13.83
N ALA A 189 0.22 8.92 14.45
CA ALA A 189 1.59 9.21 14.87
C ALA A 189 2.02 8.23 15.99
N LEU A 190 3.12 7.50 15.76
CA LEU A 190 3.55 6.42 16.66
C LEU A 190 4.62 6.84 17.68
N THR A 191 5.25 8.00 17.49
CA THR A 191 6.39 8.47 18.30
C THR A 191 6.08 8.52 19.80
N ASN A 192 4.82 8.80 20.16
CA ASN A 192 4.35 8.85 21.54
C ASN A 192 4.44 7.49 22.26
N ASN A 193 4.59 6.38 21.53
CA ASN A 193 4.72 5.04 22.10
C ASN A 193 6.16 4.72 22.57
N VAL A 194 7.16 5.53 22.18
CA VAL A 194 8.58 5.23 22.43
C VAL A 194 8.93 5.08 23.91
N PRO A 195 8.60 6.04 24.81
CA PRO A 195 8.98 5.94 26.22
C PRO A 195 8.45 4.67 26.89
N PHE A 196 7.23 4.27 26.51
CA PHE A 196 6.61 3.07 27.04
C PHE A 196 7.26 1.80 26.50
N LEU A 197 7.37 1.65 25.18
CA LEU A 197 7.84 0.40 24.57
C LEU A 197 9.28 0.07 25.01
N SER A 198 10.08 1.10 25.31
CA SER A 198 11.44 0.92 25.83
C SER A 198 11.48 0.11 27.13
N GLY A 199 10.55 0.34 28.05
CA GLY A 199 10.51 -0.39 29.34
C GLY A 199 10.27 -1.89 29.17
N TYR A 200 9.39 -2.29 28.25
CA TYR A 200 8.99 -3.69 28.05
C TYR A 200 9.89 -4.45 27.07
N GLN A 201 10.70 -3.72 26.31
CA GLN A 201 11.77 -4.24 25.46
C GLN A 201 13.15 -4.07 26.10
N GLY A 202 13.21 -3.60 27.35
CA GLY A 202 14.43 -3.29 28.13
C GLY A 202 15.52 -2.57 27.33
N ASN A 203 15.10 -1.49 26.65
CA ASN A 203 15.97 -0.57 25.93
C ASN A 203 16.92 -1.23 24.89
N THR A 204 16.47 -2.32 24.27
CA THR A 204 17.17 -3.00 23.16
C THR A 204 16.29 -3.07 21.92
N CYS A 205 16.91 -3.02 20.74
CA CYS A 205 16.24 -3.17 19.45
C CYS A 205 15.55 -4.53 19.39
N PHE A 206 14.30 -4.55 18.93
CA PHE A 206 13.53 -5.78 18.83
C PHE A 206 14.16 -6.79 17.87
N TYR A 207 14.80 -6.31 16.79
CA TYR A 207 15.28 -7.18 15.71
C TYR A 207 16.74 -7.62 15.83
N CYS A 208 17.67 -6.77 16.26
CA CYS A 208 19.08 -7.17 16.43
C CYS A 208 19.45 -7.49 17.89
N GLY A 209 18.63 -7.07 18.87
CA GLY A 209 18.91 -7.28 20.30
C GLY A 209 19.96 -6.33 20.89
N GLU A 210 20.59 -5.49 20.07
CA GLU A 210 21.57 -4.49 20.51
C GLU A 210 20.89 -3.32 21.25
N ALA A 211 21.68 -2.56 22.01
CA ALA A 211 21.18 -1.42 22.78
C ALA A 211 20.54 -0.33 21.89
N MET A 212 19.45 0.26 22.36
CA MET A 212 18.85 1.41 21.69
C MET A 212 19.73 2.65 21.88
N GLY A 213 20.08 3.30 20.78
CA GLY A 213 20.77 4.60 20.74
C GLY A 213 19.84 5.69 20.20
N THR A 214 20.41 6.63 19.45
CA THR A 214 19.63 7.58 18.65
C THR A 214 19.01 6.90 17.42
N GLY A 215 18.01 7.52 16.78
CA GLY A 215 17.38 6.95 15.58
C GLY A 215 16.39 5.83 15.86
N ILE A 216 15.61 5.97 16.93
CA ILE A 216 14.58 5.01 17.34
C ILE A 216 13.38 5.09 16.41
N HIS A 217 13.01 3.97 15.80
CA HIS A 217 11.76 3.83 15.07
C HIS A 217 10.77 2.97 15.87
N VAL A 218 9.48 3.23 15.67
CA VAL A 218 8.40 2.31 16.05
C VAL A 218 7.96 1.56 14.80
N ASP A 219 8.17 0.25 14.79
CA ASP A 219 7.82 -0.61 13.67
C ASP A 219 6.61 -1.50 13.99
N HIS A 220 5.89 -1.88 12.94
CA HIS A 220 4.86 -2.91 12.97
C HIS A 220 5.47 -4.25 12.62
N VAL A 221 5.49 -5.19 13.57
CA VAL A 221 6.09 -6.52 13.32
C VAL A 221 5.39 -7.23 12.17
N LEU A 222 4.06 -7.26 12.19
CA LEU A 222 3.22 -7.59 11.05
C LEU A 222 2.97 -6.32 10.22
N PRO A 223 3.36 -6.26 8.95
CA PRO A 223 3.32 -5.03 8.16
C PRO A 223 1.93 -4.37 8.11
N ARG A 224 1.90 -3.06 8.38
CA ARG A 224 0.66 -2.27 8.37
C ARG A 224 -0.02 -2.26 7.00
N GLN A 225 0.75 -2.43 5.91
CA GLN A 225 0.19 -2.62 4.58
C GLN A 225 -0.79 -3.81 4.49
N VAL A 226 -0.74 -4.77 5.41
CA VAL A 226 -1.75 -5.83 5.50
C VAL A 226 -2.69 -5.54 6.66
N MET A 227 -2.16 -5.35 7.87
CA MET A 227 -2.95 -5.25 9.10
C MET A 227 -3.86 -4.01 9.22
N ASN A 228 -3.52 -2.94 8.49
CA ASN A 228 -4.24 -1.67 8.44
C ASN A 228 -4.60 -0.99 9.79
N HIS A 229 -3.86 -1.29 10.87
CA HIS A 229 -4.07 -0.68 12.17
C HIS A 229 -2.74 -0.41 12.88
N ASP A 230 -2.76 0.43 13.92
CA ASP A 230 -1.60 0.78 14.72
C ASP A 230 -1.68 0.18 16.14
N GLU A 231 -2.31 -0.99 16.27
CA GLU A 231 -2.50 -1.66 17.56
C GLU A 231 -1.20 -2.10 18.22
N VAL A 232 -1.13 -1.85 19.53
CA VAL A 232 0.14 -1.86 20.26
C VAL A 232 0.75 -3.24 20.46
N TRP A 233 -0.09 -4.28 20.40
CA TRP A 233 0.34 -5.66 20.42
C TRP A 233 1.27 -6.00 19.24
N ASN A 234 1.21 -5.19 18.17
CA ASN A 234 2.01 -5.33 16.95
C ASN A 234 3.15 -4.29 16.84
N LEU A 235 3.26 -3.33 17.75
CA LEU A 235 4.28 -2.27 17.71
C LEU A 235 5.51 -2.58 18.56
N VAL A 236 6.71 -2.32 18.01
CA VAL A 236 8.00 -2.54 18.68
C VAL A 236 9.01 -1.43 18.40
N LEU A 237 9.97 -1.22 19.31
CA LEU A 237 11.14 -0.36 19.10
C LEU A 237 12.26 -1.06 18.37
N VAL A 238 12.81 -0.37 17.38
CA VAL A 238 13.88 -0.87 16.52
C VAL A 238 14.82 0.27 16.12
N HIS A 239 16.03 -0.05 15.72
CA HIS A 239 16.89 0.90 15.00
C HIS A 239 16.29 1.25 13.64
N SER A 240 16.58 2.46 13.15
CA SER A 240 16.23 2.90 11.80
C SER A 240 16.64 1.87 10.74
N ASP A 241 17.86 1.34 10.84
CA ASP A 241 18.42 0.46 9.81
C ASP A 241 17.73 -0.89 9.80
N CYS A 242 17.45 -1.46 10.98
CA CYS A 242 16.66 -2.69 11.10
C CYS A 242 15.27 -2.51 10.49
N ASN A 243 14.60 -1.38 10.76
CA ASN A 243 13.30 -1.07 10.20
C ASN A 243 13.33 -0.94 8.67
N LEU A 244 14.33 -0.21 8.15
CA LEU A 244 14.50 0.00 6.71
C LEU A 244 14.87 -1.30 5.98
N LEU A 245 15.67 -2.16 6.59
CA LEU A 245 15.99 -3.49 6.07
C LEU A 245 14.77 -4.41 6.05
N LYS A 246 13.93 -4.35 7.10
CA LYS A 246 12.66 -5.08 7.12
C LYS A 246 11.71 -4.63 6.02
N SER A 247 11.55 -3.31 5.80
CA SER A 247 10.81 -2.75 4.64
C SER A 247 9.44 -3.38 4.38
N ASP A 248 8.61 -3.48 5.43
CA ASP A 248 7.28 -4.11 5.37
C ASP A 248 7.27 -5.59 4.92
N ARG A 249 8.39 -6.30 5.02
CA ARG A 249 8.47 -7.76 4.80
C ARG A 249 7.94 -8.53 5.98
N LEU A 250 7.46 -9.75 5.70
CA LEU A 250 7.12 -10.74 6.71
C LEU A 250 8.38 -11.10 7.51
N VAL A 251 8.28 -11.13 8.84
CA VAL A 251 9.40 -11.50 9.72
C VAL A 251 9.49 -13.00 9.96
N GLY A 252 10.65 -13.49 10.37
CA GLY A 252 10.79 -14.87 10.84
C GLY A 252 9.97 -15.22 12.08
N GLU A 253 9.59 -16.51 12.18
CA GLU A 253 8.77 -17.03 13.29
C GLU A 253 9.40 -16.77 14.68
N HIS A 254 10.72 -16.69 14.76
CA HIS A 254 11.40 -16.37 16.02
C HIS A 254 11.04 -14.96 16.52
N PHE A 255 10.81 -13.99 15.63
CA PHE A 255 10.31 -12.67 16.01
C PHE A 255 8.86 -12.70 16.46
N ILE A 256 8.05 -13.63 15.94
CA ILE A 256 6.67 -13.85 16.40
C ILE A 256 6.67 -14.44 17.81
N LYS A 257 7.54 -15.41 18.10
CA LYS A 257 7.75 -15.94 19.46
C LYS A 257 8.17 -14.83 20.43
N LYS A 258 9.12 -13.98 20.00
CA LYS A 258 9.56 -12.81 20.78
C LYS A 258 8.42 -11.80 21.00
N LEU A 259 7.58 -11.57 19.99
CA LEU A 259 6.45 -10.64 20.07
C LEU A 259 5.39 -11.12 21.07
N ILE A 260 5.07 -12.42 21.06
CA ILE A 260 4.18 -13.05 22.04
C ILE A 260 4.74 -12.82 23.45
N ALA A 261 6.01 -13.14 23.67
CA ALA A 261 6.64 -12.96 24.98
C ALA A 261 6.68 -11.49 25.43
N ARG A 262 6.92 -10.56 24.50
CA ARG A 262 6.86 -9.11 24.75
C ARG A 262 5.46 -8.68 25.15
N ASN A 263 4.42 -9.18 24.48
CA ASN A 263 3.04 -8.85 24.84
C ASN A 263 2.70 -9.37 26.24
N GLU A 264 3.16 -10.57 26.63
CA GLU A 264 2.97 -11.07 28.00
C GLU A 264 3.71 -10.22 29.05
N ASN A 265 4.87 -9.64 28.71
CA ASN A 265 5.53 -8.67 29.60
C ASN A 265 4.65 -7.45 29.89
N ILE A 266 3.88 -6.98 28.89
CA ILE A 266 2.94 -5.88 29.07
C ILE A 266 1.74 -6.33 29.92
N MET A 267 1.24 -7.55 29.68
CA MET A 267 0.09 -8.12 30.42
C MET A 267 0.37 -8.26 31.92
N GLY A 268 1.60 -8.57 32.32
CA GLY A 268 2.03 -8.65 33.72
C GLY A 268 2.16 -7.31 34.44
N SER A 269 1.86 -6.18 33.79
CA SER A 269 1.98 -4.85 34.37
C SER A 269 0.62 -4.19 34.67
N ASN A 270 0.64 -3.07 35.40
CA ASN A 270 -0.56 -2.26 35.65
C ASN A 270 -0.91 -1.28 34.52
N HIS A 271 -0.26 -1.39 33.36
CA HIS A 271 -0.44 -0.41 32.29
C HIS A 271 -1.80 -0.55 31.58
N PRO A 272 -2.46 0.57 31.18
CA PRO A 272 -3.74 0.54 30.47
C PRO A 272 -3.74 -0.28 29.17
N TRP A 273 -2.58 -0.46 28.54
CA TRP A 273 -2.47 -1.24 27.30
C TRP A 273 -2.75 -2.72 27.47
N LYS A 274 -2.67 -3.27 28.69
CA LYS A 274 -3.11 -4.65 28.92
C LYS A 274 -4.56 -4.84 28.46
N ALA A 275 -5.44 -3.87 28.71
CA ALA A 275 -6.84 -3.92 28.29
C ALA A 275 -6.97 -3.90 26.76
N LYS A 276 -6.15 -3.10 26.07
CA LYS A 276 -6.12 -3.05 24.59
C LYS A 276 -5.66 -4.36 23.99
N ILE A 277 -4.53 -4.91 24.46
CA ILE A 277 -4.00 -6.21 24.03
C ILE A 277 -5.04 -7.31 24.30
N GLN A 278 -5.72 -7.25 25.44
CA GLN A 278 -6.73 -8.21 25.84
C GLN A 278 -7.98 -8.15 24.94
N ALA A 279 -8.39 -6.95 24.52
CA ALA A 279 -9.48 -6.74 23.58
C ALA A 279 -9.14 -7.26 22.17
N SER A 280 -7.92 -7.00 21.68
CA SER A 280 -7.50 -7.44 20.34
C SER A 280 -7.18 -8.92 20.24
N LEU A 281 -6.46 -9.49 21.22
CA LEU A 281 -5.88 -10.83 21.12
C LEU A 281 -6.53 -11.85 22.07
N GLY A 282 -7.22 -11.40 23.11
CA GLY A 282 -7.99 -12.25 24.03
C GLY A 282 -7.57 -12.20 25.49
N THR A 283 -8.41 -12.77 26.36
CA THR A 283 -8.29 -12.68 27.82
C THR A 283 -7.24 -13.59 28.43
N THR A 284 -6.95 -14.74 27.81
CA THR A 284 -5.98 -15.72 28.31
C THR A 284 -4.67 -15.68 27.52
N LYS A 285 -3.56 -16.05 28.16
CA LYS A 285 -2.22 -16.15 27.52
C LYS A 285 -2.26 -17.03 26.26
N ASN A 286 -2.89 -18.20 26.36
CA ASN A 286 -3.03 -19.12 25.21
C ASN A 286 -3.84 -18.50 24.08
N ARG A 287 -4.96 -17.82 24.38
CA ARG A 287 -5.77 -17.17 23.36
C ARG A 287 -4.98 -16.06 22.67
N ARG A 288 -4.25 -15.22 23.41
CA ARG A 288 -3.43 -14.17 22.82
C ARG A 288 -2.35 -14.70 21.88
N ALA A 289 -1.64 -15.75 22.30
CA ALA A 289 -0.62 -16.39 21.49
C ALA A 289 -1.22 -16.99 20.20
N SER A 290 -2.35 -17.69 20.29
CA SER A 290 -3.03 -18.26 19.14
C SER A 290 -3.58 -17.19 18.19
N SER A 291 -4.24 -16.14 18.69
CA SER A 291 -4.73 -15.03 17.88
C SER A 291 -3.60 -14.33 17.12
N LEU A 292 -2.48 -14.06 17.78
CA LEU A 292 -1.32 -13.45 17.16
C LEU A 292 -0.73 -14.33 16.05
N LYS A 293 -0.63 -15.65 16.29
CA LYS A 293 -0.21 -16.62 15.26
C LYS A 293 -1.17 -16.66 14.07
N ASN A 294 -2.48 -16.59 14.31
CA ASN A 294 -3.47 -16.53 13.23
C ASN A 294 -3.27 -15.27 12.37
N HIS A 295 -3.05 -14.11 13.00
CA HIS A 295 -2.72 -12.90 12.26
C HIS A 295 -1.44 -13.05 11.43
N TYR A 296 -0.41 -13.68 12.00
CA TYR A 296 0.83 -13.95 11.28
C TYR A 296 0.62 -14.88 10.06
N GLU A 297 -0.15 -15.97 10.19
CA GLU A 297 -0.44 -16.86 9.06
C GLU A 297 -1.29 -16.17 7.98
N ASN A 298 -2.23 -15.31 8.36
CA ASN A 298 -2.98 -14.48 7.42
C ASN A 298 -2.04 -13.54 6.63
N VAL A 299 -1.14 -12.83 7.33
CA VAL A 299 -0.17 -11.93 6.70
C VAL A 299 0.82 -12.71 5.83
N LYS A 300 1.23 -13.90 6.24
CA LYS A 300 2.06 -14.82 5.46
C LYS A 300 1.36 -15.31 4.20
N THR A 301 0.05 -15.54 4.25
CA THR A 301 -0.76 -15.89 3.06
C THR A 301 -0.78 -14.72 2.06
N VAL A 302 -0.88 -13.49 2.57
CA VAL A 302 -0.89 -12.26 1.75
C VAL A 302 0.48 -11.92 1.16
N LEU A 303 1.55 -12.06 1.94
CA LEU A 303 2.91 -11.63 1.56
C LEU A 303 3.76 -12.77 0.97
N GLY A 304 3.36 -14.02 1.14
CA GLY A 304 4.08 -15.20 0.65
C GLY A 304 5.57 -15.17 1.00
N ASN A 305 6.42 -15.22 -0.02
CA ASN A 305 7.87 -15.22 0.11
C ASN A 305 8.50 -13.82 0.32
N TYR A 306 7.70 -12.75 0.45
CA TYR A 306 8.21 -11.40 0.76
C TYR A 306 8.63 -11.30 2.22
N TYR A 307 9.80 -11.89 2.50
CA TYR A 307 10.25 -12.28 3.82
C TYR A 307 11.59 -11.63 4.20
N TRP A 308 11.77 -11.37 5.48
CA TRP A 308 13.01 -10.91 6.08
C TRP A 308 13.37 -11.78 7.29
N GLY A 309 14.53 -12.45 7.20
CA GLY A 309 15.00 -13.40 8.21
C GLY A 309 15.56 -12.76 9.49
N GLY A 310 15.69 -11.43 9.54
CA GLY A 310 16.28 -10.71 10.67
C GLY A 310 17.60 -10.02 10.31
N ALA A 311 18.17 -9.32 11.29
CA ALA A 311 19.50 -8.75 11.18
C ALA A 311 20.55 -9.87 11.17
N GLU A 312 21.64 -9.69 10.42
CA GLU A 312 22.71 -10.69 10.29
C GLU A 312 23.34 -11.06 11.65
N SER A 313 23.43 -10.09 12.57
CA SER A 313 23.96 -10.29 13.92
C SER A 313 22.97 -10.94 14.91
N TYR A 314 21.71 -11.12 14.53
CA TYR A 314 20.70 -11.61 15.46
C TYR A 314 20.77 -13.13 15.65
N ASN A 315 21.00 -13.56 16.88
CA ASN A 315 20.87 -14.95 17.30
C ASN A 315 19.77 -15.09 18.38
N PRO A 316 18.67 -15.80 18.07
CA PRO A 316 17.55 -15.97 19.02
C PRO A 316 17.93 -16.74 20.29
N GLU A 317 18.93 -17.62 20.25
CA GLU A 317 19.35 -18.44 21.42
C GLU A 317 20.10 -17.61 22.47
N THR A 318 20.76 -16.54 22.02
CA THR A 318 21.56 -15.65 22.88
C THR A 318 20.85 -14.35 23.19
N ASP A 319 19.63 -14.14 22.70
CA ASP A 319 18.89 -12.91 22.89
C ASP A 319 18.65 -12.63 24.39
N PRO A 320 19.26 -11.56 24.95
CA PRO A 320 19.13 -11.22 26.36
C PRO A 320 17.68 -11.00 26.80
N PHE A 321 16.79 -10.64 25.87
CA PHE A 321 15.37 -10.44 26.12
C PHE A 321 14.73 -11.61 26.86
N PHE A 322 15.05 -12.85 26.50
CA PHE A 322 14.45 -14.05 27.10
C PHE A 322 15.00 -14.39 28.49
N ARG A 323 16.17 -13.84 28.86
CA ARG A 323 16.81 -14.07 30.17
C ARG A 323 16.43 -13.03 31.22
N ARG A 324 15.69 -11.99 30.82
CA ARG A 324 15.27 -10.91 31.73
C ARG A 324 14.22 -11.39 32.72
N LEU A 325 14.34 -10.93 33.96
CA LEU A 325 13.43 -11.27 35.06
C LEU A 325 11.96 -11.12 34.66
N ILE A 326 11.59 -9.96 34.10
CA ILE A 326 10.19 -9.70 33.72
C ILE A 326 9.68 -10.65 32.64
N THR A 327 10.55 -11.04 31.70
CA THR A 327 10.23 -12.01 30.64
C THR A 327 10.05 -13.39 31.23
N VAL A 328 10.95 -13.82 32.10
CA VAL A 328 10.84 -15.12 32.77
C VAL A 328 9.57 -15.20 33.61
N LEU A 329 9.29 -14.19 34.45
CA LEU A 329 8.13 -14.20 35.35
C LEU A 329 6.80 -14.23 34.60
N ASN A 330 6.66 -13.43 33.53
CA ASN A 330 5.39 -13.32 32.82
C ASN A 330 5.17 -14.42 31.78
N ASN A 331 6.23 -15.16 31.41
CA ASN A 331 6.15 -16.23 30.41
C ASN A 331 6.19 -17.64 31.00
N GLN A 332 6.24 -17.79 32.33
CA GLN A 332 5.99 -19.08 33.01
C GLN A 332 4.58 -19.60 32.80
#